data_AF-A0A959B211-F1
#
_entry.id   AF-A0A959B211-F1
#
_cell.length_a   1.000
_cell.length_b   1.000
_cell.length_c   1.000
_cell.angle_alpha   90.00
_cell.angle_beta   90.00
_cell.angle_gamma   90.00
#
_symmetry.space_group_name_H-M   'P 1'
#
loop_
_entity.id
_entity.type
_entity.pdbx_description
1 polymer ?
#
loop_
_entity_poly.entity_id
_entity_poly.type
_entity_poly.pdbx_seq_one_letter_code
_entity_poly.pdbx_strand_id
1 'polypeptide(L)'
;MQDNRDKKGIARRDILKGLAALPVLGVFFASAGFKSAHDKRIRNSILQELDVKAAAPPPSGPMSGPPINIGIIGFGGRGEHLTRALGYATPQWIELIKNDTLAPPHDTRLKDYFEQENLNVRIAGICDVFDVRTE
;
A
#
# COMPACT_ATOMS: atom_id res chain seq x y z
N MET A 1 8.06 54.29 -12.24
CA MET A 1 7.10 54.32 -13.36
C MET A 1 6.06 53.25 -13.10
N GLN A 2 4.80 53.68 -12.95
CA GLN A 2 3.64 52.88 -12.55
C GLN A 2 3.05 52.10 -13.72
N ASP A 3 2.31 51.03 -13.35
CA ASP A 3 1.20 50.37 -14.06
C ASP A 3 1.56 49.49 -15.29
N ASN A 4 0.94 48.33 -15.54
CA ASN A 4 -0.45 47.98 -15.26
C ASN A 4 -0.67 46.48 -15.08
N ARG A 5 -1.52 46.13 -14.10
CA ARG A 5 -2.11 44.80 -13.95
C ARG A 5 -3.22 44.66 -15.00
N ASP A 6 -2.91 44.10 -16.16
CA ASP A 6 -3.93 43.73 -17.14
C ASP A 6 -4.79 42.58 -16.60
N LYS A 7 -5.89 42.95 -15.92
CA LYS A 7 -7.04 42.09 -15.73
C LYS A 7 -7.58 41.72 -17.11
N LYS A 8 -7.11 40.60 -17.68
CA LYS A 8 -7.72 40.01 -18.88
C LYS A 8 -9.16 39.57 -18.54
N GLY A 9 -10.12 40.44 -18.85
CA GLY A 9 -11.53 40.06 -18.88
C GLY A 9 -11.72 38.92 -19.88
N ILE A 10 -12.57 37.96 -19.52
CA ILE A 10 -12.90 36.81 -20.37
C ILE A 10 -13.42 37.34 -21.72
N ALA A 11 -12.62 37.17 -22.78
CA ALA A 11 -13.03 37.59 -24.11
C ALA A 11 -14.06 36.60 -24.67
N ARG A 12 -15.02 37.08 -25.47
CA ARG A 12 -16.06 36.24 -26.10
C ARG A 12 -15.46 35.05 -26.88
N ARG A 13 -14.26 35.23 -27.45
CA ARG A 13 -13.50 34.19 -28.15
C ARG A 13 -12.98 33.09 -27.23
N ASP A 14 -12.65 33.40 -25.98
CA ASP A 14 -12.18 32.40 -25.00
C ASP A 14 -13.35 31.56 -24.47
N ILE A 15 -14.55 32.16 -24.37
CA ILE A 15 -15.80 31.42 -24.09
C ILE A 15 -16.12 30.46 -25.24
N LEU A 16 -16.00 30.91 -26.50
CA LEU A 16 -16.18 30.07 -27.68
C LEU A 16 -15.19 28.90 -27.74
N LYS A 17 -13.93 29.13 -27.38
CA LYS A 17 -12.90 28.07 -27.27
C LYS A 17 -13.21 27.09 -26.13
N GLY A 18 -13.70 27.56 -24.99
CA GLY A 18 -14.16 26.71 -23.90
C GLY A 18 -15.38 25.86 -24.27
N LEU A 19 -16.33 26.44 -25.04
CA LEU A 19 -17.51 25.72 -25.53
C LEU A 19 -17.15 24.60 -26.52
N ALA A 20 -16.10 24.79 -27.32
CA ALA A 20 -15.60 23.77 -28.22
C ALA A 20 -14.95 22.57 -27.48
N ALA A 21 -14.41 22.79 -26.27
CA ALA A 21 -13.79 21.75 -25.45
C ALA A 21 -14.78 20.97 -24.57
N LEU A 22 -15.98 21.52 -24.34
CA LEU A 22 -17.04 20.95 -23.49
C LEU A 22 -17.47 19.53 -23.89
N PRO A 23 -17.68 19.20 -25.18
CA PRO A 23 -18.06 17.84 -25.58
C PRO A 23 -16.99 16.78 -25.24
N VAL A 24 -15.72 17.11 -25.46
CA VAL A 24 -14.60 16.18 -25.22
C VAL A 24 -14.42 15.93 -23.73
N LEU A 25 -14.45 17.00 -22.91
CA LEU A 25 -14.40 16.88 -21.47
C LEU A 25 -15.63 16.14 -20.92
N GLY A 26 -16.81 16.40 -21.47
CA GLY A 26 -18.05 15.69 -21.10
C GLY A 26 -17.96 14.18 -21.33
N VAL A 27 -17.47 13.76 -22.51
CA VAL A 27 -17.22 12.34 -22.82
C VAL A 27 -16.18 11.75 -21.86
N PHE A 28 -15.10 12.46 -21.56
CA PHE A 28 -14.09 12.01 -20.63
C PHE A 28 -14.64 11.79 -19.22
N PHE A 29 -15.34 12.76 -18.63
CA PHE A 29 -15.93 12.62 -17.29
C PHE A 29 -17.03 11.55 -17.25
N ALA A 30 -17.87 11.46 -18.29
CA ALA A 30 -18.86 10.39 -18.40
C ALA A 30 -18.18 9.01 -18.43
N SER A 31 -17.16 8.83 -19.27
CA SER A 31 -16.42 7.57 -19.37
C SER A 31 -15.71 7.19 -18.06
N ALA A 32 -15.13 8.16 -17.35
CA ALA A 32 -14.53 7.94 -16.04
C ALA A 32 -15.58 7.51 -14.99
N GLY A 33 -16.77 8.13 -15.02
CA GLY A 33 -17.90 7.74 -14.17
C GLY A 33 -18.40 6.32 -14.46
N PHE A 34 -18.61 5.98 -15.74
CA PHE A 34 -19.04 4.63 -16.15
C PHE A 34 -18.00 3.57 -15.78
N LYS A 35 -16.70 3.86 -15.97
CA LYS A 35 -15.61 2.97 -15.58
C LYS A 35 -15.59 2.73 -14.07
N SER A 36 -15.66 3.79 -13.27
CA SER A 36 -15.69 3.66 -11.81
C SER A 36 -16.89 2.86 -11.32
N ALA A 37 -18.07 3.04 -11.94
CA ALA A 37 -19.25 2.25 -11.62
C ALA A 37 -19.10 0.77 -12.02
N HIS A 38 -18.47 0.48 -13.16
CA HIS A 38 -18.22 -0.87 -13.64
C HIS A 38 -17.24 -1.63 -12.74
N ASP A 39 -16.11 -1.00 -12.38
CA ASP A 39 -15.11 -1.59 -11.48
C ASP A 39 -15.70 -1.88 -10.11
N LYS A 40 -16.59 -1.01 -9.60
CA LYS A 40 -17.34 -1.25 -8.35
C LYS A 40 -18.28 -2.44 -8.46
N ARG A 41 -18.96 -2.63 -9.60
CA ARG A 41 -19.85 -3.79 -9.82
C ARG A 41 -19.07 -5.09 -9.86
N ILE A 42 -17.96 -5.14 -10.60
CA ILE A 42 -17.08 -6.33 -10.67
C ILE A 42 -16.53 -6.66 -9.28
N ARG A 43 -16.03 -5.65 -8.55
CA ARG A 43 -15.56 -5.85 -7.18
C ARG A 43 -16.66 -6.43 -6.29
N ASN A 44 -17.87 -5.88 -6.37
CA ASN A 44 -19.00 -6.34 -5.56
C ASN A 44 -19.47 -7.75 -5.95
N SER A 45 -19.48 -8.11 -7.25
CA SER A 45 -19.84 -9.47 -7.67
C SER A 45 -18.81 -10.49 -7.22
N ILE A 46 -17.51 -10.18 -7.30
CA ILE A 46 -16.44 -11.04 -6.77
C ILE A 46 -16.60 -11.20 -5.26
N LEU A 47 -16.85 -10.10 -4.52
CA LEU A 47 -17.05 -10.15 -3.07
C LEU A 47 -18.31 -10.94 -2.66
N GLN A 48 -19.39 -10.87 -3.45
CA GLN A 48 -20.61 -11.65 -3.25
C GLN A 48 -20.40 -13.13 -3.54
N GLU A 49 -19.69 -13.46 -4.62
CA GLU A 49 -19.40 -14.85 -5.01
C GLU A 49 -18.47 -15.54 -4.00
N LEU A 50 -17.55 -14.79 -3.40
CA LEU A 50 -16.66 -15.31 -2.35
C LEU A 50 -17.33 -15.44 -0.96
N ASP A 51 -18.59 -15.03 -0.78
CA ASP A 51 -19.27 -14.90 0.55
C ASP A 51 -18.41 -14.22 1.64
N VAL A 52 -17.42 -13.43 1.22
CA VAL A 52 -16.56 -12.66 2.11
C VAL A 52 -17.31 -11.38 2.41
N LYS A 53 -18.09 -11.38 3.49
CA LYS A 53 -18.37 -10.13 4.19
C LYS A 53 -17.01 -9.52 4.52
N ALA A 54 -16.71 -8.36 3.92
CA ALA A 54 -15.55 -7.55 4.25
C ALA A 54 -15.69 -6.98 5.68
N ALA A 55 -15.81 -7.86 6.66
CA ALA A 55 -15.61 -7.55 8.05
C ALA A 55 -14.10 -7.55 8.25
N ALA A 56 -13.56 -6.43 8.73
CA ALA A 56 -12.21 -6.44 9.27
C ALA A 56 -12.14 -7.58 10.30
N PRO A 57 -11.06 -8.39 10.30
CA PRO A 57 -10.88 -9.37 11.36
C PRO A 57 -11.00 -8.64 12.70
N PRO A 58 -11.63 -9.26 13.72
CA PRO A 58 -11.70 -8.64 15.03
C PRO A 58 -10.28 -8.26 15.46
N PRO A 59 -10.09 -7.08 16.09
CA PRO A 59 -8.78 -6.67 16.57
C PRO A 59 -8.21 -7.82 17.38
N SER A 60 -6.98 -8.26 17.07
CA SER A 60 -6.44 -9.42 17.75
C SER A 60 -6.48 -9.11 19.25
N GLY A 61 -7.11 -10.01 20.02
CA GLY A 61 -7.15 -9.86 21.47
C GLY A 61 -5.73 -9.78 22.01
N PRO A 62 -5.52 -9.26 23.23
CA PRO A 62 -4.20 -9.31 23.85
C PRO A 62 -3.78 -10.79 23.82
N MET A 63 -2.76 -11.17 23.03
CA MET A 63 -2.31 -12.57 23.00
C MET A 63 -1.49 -12.82 24.26
N SER A 64 -2.22 -12.78 25.37
CA SER A 64 -1.80 -13.03 26.71
C SER A 64 -1.64 -14.53 26.86
N GLY A 65 -0.45 -14.98 27.23
CA GLY A 65 -0.12 -16.39 27.34
C GLY A 65 1.36 -16.66 27.12
N PRO A 66 1.80 -17.91 27.31
CA PRO A 66 3.17 -18.31 26.99
C PRO A 66 3.44 -18.14 25.48
N PRO A 67 4.63 -17.65 25.09
CA PRO A 67 4.94 -17.42 23.69
C PRO A 67 5.03 -18.72 22.90
N ILE A 68 4.55 -18.70 21.66
CA ILE A 68 4.66 -19.83 20.73
C ILE A 68 6.09 -19.90 20.21
N ASN A 69 6.75 -21.04 20.37
CA ASN A 69 8.09 -21.27 19.86
C ASN A 69 8.04 -21.69 18.39
N ILE A 70 8.68 -20.91 17.52
CA ILE A 70 8.74 -21.17 16.08
C ILE A 70 10.18 -21.54 15.70
N GLY A 71 10.35 -22.67 15.02
CA GLY A 71 11.58 -23.04 14.33
C GLY A 71 11.47 -22.74 12.84
N ILE A 72 12.53 -22.20 12.24
CA ILE A 72 12.57 -21.90 10.81
C ILE A 72 13.59 -22.82 10.14
N ILE A 73 13.19 -23.53 9.08
CA ILE A 73 14.08 -24.38 8.29
C ILE A 73 14.18 -23.79 6.87
N GLY A 74 15.40 -23.48 6.44
CA GLY A 74 15.73 -22.82 5.17
C GLY A 74 15.54 -21.30 5.21
N PHE A 75 16.56 -20.56 5.65
CA PHE A 75 16.50 -19.10 5.78
C PHE A 75 16.95 -18.38 4.49
N GLY A 76 16.18 -18.61 3.41
CA GLY A 76 16.34 -17.90 2.14
C GLY A 76 15.64 -16.54 2.10
N GLY A 77 15.50 -15.95 0.90
CA GLY A 77 14.82 -14.65 0.74
C GLY A 77 13.36 -14.64 1.23
N ARG A 78 12.65 -15.77 1.12
CA ARG A 78 11.30 -15.90 1.72
C ARG A 78 11.33 -16.04 3.24
N GLY A 79 12.39 -16.66 3.78
CA GLY A 79 12.61 -16.75 5.23
C GLY A 79 12.72 -15.37 5.84
N GLU A 80 13.48 -14.47 5.21
CA GLU A 80 13.63 -13.08 5.63
C GLU A 80 12.30 -12.30 5.61
N HIS A 81 11.47 -12.53 4.57
CA HIS A 81 10.14 -11.93 4.51
C HIS A 81 9.22 -12.45 5.63
N LEU A 82 9.29 -13.76 5.93
CA LEU A 82 8.48 -14.38 6.95
C LEU A 82 8.90 -13.96 8.37
N THR A 83 10.21 -13.91 8.65
CA THR A 83 10.70 -13.42 9.95
C THR A 83 10.33 -11.96 10.16
N ARG A 84 10.41 -11.13 9.13
CA ARG A 84 9.92 -9.74 9.21
C ARG A 84 8.43 -9.69 9.55
N ALA A 85 7.60 -10.51 8.91
CA ALA A 85 6.17 -10.60 9.23
C ALA A 85 5.89 -11.17 10.62
N LEU A 86 6.85 -11.87 11.24
CA LEU A 86 6.75 -12.30 12.64
C LEU A 86 7.22 -11.23 13.63
N GLY A 87 7.65 -10.05 13.16
CA GLY A 87 8.21 -8.97 13.99
C GLY A 87 9.72 -9.04 14.20
N TYR A 88 10.42 -9.90 13.45
CA TYR A 88 11.88 -10.07 13.49
C TYR A 88 12.52 -9.56 12.20
N ALA A 89 12.56 -8.25 12.01
CA ALA A 89 13.34 -7.63 10.93
C ALA A 89 14.83 -7.53 11.26
N THR A 90 15.67 -7.62 10.24
CA THR A 90 17.12 -7.41 10.36
C THR A 90 17.44 -5.90 10.42
N PRO A 91 18.44 -5.46 11.21
CA PRO A 91 18.84 -4.06 11.26
C PRO A 91 19.21 -3.48 9.89
N GLN A 92 19.88 -4.28 9.06
CA GLN A 92 20.28 -3.93 7.71
C GLN A 92 19.06 -3.58 6.84
N TRP A 93 17.96 -4.33 6.99
CA TRP A 93 16.73 -4.05 6.25
C TRP A 93 16.08 -2.73 6.70
N ILE A 94 16.08 -2.44 8.00
CA ILE A 94 15.53 -1.20 8.55
C ILE A 94 16.33 0.01 8.05
N GLU A 95 17.65 -0.08 8.04
CA GLU A 95 18.52 0.99 7.50
C GLU A 95 18.33 1.17 5.99
N LEU A 96 18.20 0.08 5.25
CA LEU A 96 17.97 0.12 3.80
C LEU A 96 16.68 0.86 3.46
N ILE A 97 15.57 0.55 4.12
CA ILE A 97 14.28 1.22 3.87
C ILE A 97 14.30 2.69 4.33
N LYS A 98 15.01 3.01 5.43
CA LYS A 98 15.16 4.40 5.88
C LYS A 98 15.96 5.26 4.90
N ASN A 99 16.97 4.69 4.27
CA ASN A 99 17.87 5.38 3.35
C ASN A 99 17.44 5.24 1.89
N ASP A 100 16.27 4.63 1.62
CA ASP A 100 15.80 4.41 0.26
C ASP A 100 15.34 5.72 -0.39
N THR A 101 16.26 6.35 -1.11
CA THR A 101 16.02 7.58 -1.87
C THR A 101 15.12 7.38 -3.09
N LEU A 102 14.88 6.12 -3.50
CA LEU A 102 14.01 5.77 -4.63
C LEU A 102 12.59 5.40 -4.17
N ALA A 103 12.34 5.38 -2.86
CA ALA A 103 11.04 5.06 -2.30
C ALA A 103 9.99 6.11 -2.73
N PRO A 104 8.75 5.69 -3.05
CA PRO A 104 7.66 6.62 -3.31
C PRO A 104 7.43 7.55 -2.11
N PRO A 105 6.93 8.78 -2.31
CA PRO A 105 6.64 9.72 -1.22
C PRO A 105 5.66 9.20 -0.16
N HIS A 106 4.96 8.10 -0.44
CA HIS A 106 3.97 7.46 0.40
C HIS A 106 4.35 6.02 0.75
N ASP A 107 5.64 5.75 0.96
CA ASP A 107 6.06 4.44 1.46
C ASP A 107 5.65 4.27 2.93
N THR A 108 4.69 3.38 3.19
CA THR A 108 4.20 3.05 4.53
C THR A 108 4.90 1.83 5.12
N ARG A 109 5.78 1.13 4.39
CA ARG A 109 6.31 -0.18 4.80
C ARG A 109 6.97 -0.18 6.17
N LEU A 110 7.76 0.85 6.47
CA LEU A 110 8.43 0.97 7.78
C LEU A 110 7.41 1.26 8.89
N LYS A 111 6.42 2.10 8.60
CA LYS A 111 5.35 2.43 9.53
C LYS A 111 4.49 1.19 9.82
N ASP A 112 4.09 0.46 8.78
CA ASP A 112 3.30 -0.77 8.87
C ASP A 112 4.04 -1.85 9.68
N TYR A 113 5.37 -1.93 9.56
CA TYR A 113 6.18 -2.84 10.37
C TYR A 113 6.16 -2.49 11.87
N PHE A 114 6.26 -1.19 12.21
CA PHE A 114 6.21 -0.76 13.61
C PHE A 114 4.80 -0.78 14.22
N GLU A 115 3.77 -0.62 13.40
CA GLU A 115 2.36 -0.70 13.82
C GLU A 115 1.85 -2.14 13.89
N GLN A 116 2.65 -3.12 13.47
CA GLN A 116 2.26 -4.52 13.51
C GLN A 116 1.94 -4.96 14.94
N GLU A 117 0.81 -5.66 15.09
CA GLU A 117 0.44 -6.26 16.37
C GLU A 117 1.53 -7.25 16.79
N ASN A 118 1.84 -7.26 18.10
CA ASN A 118 2.64 -8.33 18.66
C ASN A 118 1.93 -9.66 18.30
N LEU A 119 2.68 -10.71 17.97
CA LEU A 119 2.13 -12.05 17.69
C LEU A 119 2.36 -13.07 18.83
N ASN A 120 3.04 -12.66 19.90
CA ASN A 120 3.44 -13.52 21.03
C ASN A 120 4.15 -14.80 20.55
N VAL A 121 5.03 -14.62 19.57
CA VAL A 121 5.87 -15.67 18.99
C VAL A 121 7.31 -15.45 19.41
N ARG A 122 8.05 -16.54 19.58
CA ARG A 122 9.48 -16.54 19.82
C ARG A 122 10.17 -17.46 18.83
N ILE A 123 11.17 -16.96 18.12
CA ILE A 123 12.01 -17.81 17.28
C ILE A 123 12.90 -18.64 18.21
N ALA A 124 12.73 -19.97 18.18
CA ALA A 124 13.45 -20.91 19.04
C ALA A 124 14.70 -21.49 18.35
N GLY A 125 14.74 -21.47 17.02
CA GLY A 125 15.89 -21.95 16.27
C GLY A 125 15.74 -21.69 14.78
N ILE A 126 16.87 -21.56 14.10
CA ILE A 126 16.96 -21.42 12.65
C ILE A 126 17.91 -22.50 12.16
N CYS A 127 17.46 -23.30 11.20
CA CYS A 127 18.27 -24.28 10.49
C CYS A 127 18.31 -23.85 9.04
N ASP A 128 19.43 -23.35 8.55
CA ASP A 128 19.57 -23.13 7.11
C ASP A 128 20.08 -24.40 6.44
N VAL A 129 19.55 -24.69 5.26
CA VAL A 129 19.94 -25.84 4.43
C VAL A 129 20.89 -25.38 3.32
N PHE A 130 21.08 -24.07 3.14
CA PHE A 130 21.92 -23.48 2.12
C PHE A 130 23.23 -22.92 2.71
N ASP A 131 24.36 -23.41 2.20
CA ASP A 131 25.72 -23.06 2.65
C ASP A 131 26.05 -21.55 2.58
N VAL A 132 25.39 -20.79 1.71
CA VAL A 132 25.69 -19.35 1.49
C VAL A 132 25.46 -18.49 2.74
N ARG A 133 24.69 -18.97 3.71
CA ARG A 133 24.40 -18.30 4.99
C ARG A 133 24.71 -19.19 6.20
N THR A 134 25.46 -20.27 6.00
CA THR A 134 25.86 -21.20 7.06
C THR A 134 27.16 -20.72 7.68
N GLU A 135 27.10 -19.64 8.45
CA GLU A 135 28.17 -19.20 9.37
C GLU A 135 27.57 -18.49 10.58
#